data_AF-A0A822BYF3-F1
#
_entry.id   AF-A0A822BYF3-F1
#
_cell.length_a   1.000
_cell.length_b   1.000
_cell.length_c   1.000
_cell.angle_alpha   90.00
_cell.angle_beta   90.00
_cell.angle_gamma   90.00
#
_symmetry.space_group_name_H-M   'P 1'
#
loop_
_entity.id
_entity.type
_entity.pdbx_description
1 polymer ?
#
loop_
_entity_poly.entity_id
_entity_poly.type
_entity_poly.pdbx_seq_one_letter_code
_entity_poly.pdbx_strand_id
1 'polypeptide(L)'
;MVNKMATSGKDFNQRTRQLEERIIDARSPISIDSLLDSIIALVYDSEGLKKTKNFDTFYSKFYASTRDIRERRINFDDFETIKIIGRGAFGTVDL
;
A
#
# COMPACT_ATOMS: atom_id res chain seq x y z
N MET A 1 2.60 -26.29 -38.00
CA MET A 1 1.87 -26.18 -36.72
C MET A 1 2.85 -26.03 -35.54
N VAL A 2 3.83 -25.10 -35.63
CA VAL A 2 4.97 -25.02 -34.66
C VAL A 2 5.22 -23.60 -34.12
N ASN A 3 4.49 -22.57 -34.57
CA ASN A 3 4.85 -21.17 -34.28
C ASN A 3 4.06 -20.46 -33.16
N LYS A 4 3.33 -21.18 -32.30
CA LYS A 4 2.53 -20.56 -31.23
C LYS A 4 3.17 -20.60 -29.84
N MET A 5 4.22 -21.41 -29.64
CA MET A 5 4.80 -21.64 -28.31
C MET A 5 5.88 -20.62 -27.92
N ALA A 6 6.63 -20.08 -28.90
CA ALA A 6 7.72 -19.12 -28.65
C ALA A 6 7.26 -17.65 -28.49
N THR A 7 6.06 -17.31 -28.95
CA THR A 7 5.51 -15.95 -28.85
C THR A 7 4.84 -15.67 -27.51
N SER A 8 4.25 -16.69 -26.88
CA SER A 8 3.54 -16.56 -25.60
C SER A 8 4.45 -16.13 -24.45
N GLY A 9 5.72 -16.55 -24.44
CA GLY A 9 6.69 -16.15 -23.42
C GLY A 9 7.19 -14.72 -23.58
N LYS A 10 7.31 -14.23 -24.82
CA LYS A 10 7.70 -12.82 -25.09
C LYS A 10 6.61 -11.84 -24.67
N ASP A 11 5.35 -12.19 -24.93
CA ASP A 11 4.19 -11.38 -24.51
C ASP A 11 4.02 -11.34 -22.98
N PHE A 12 4.20 -12.49 -22.30
CA PHE A 12 4.15 -12.52 -20.83
C PHE A 12 5.25 -11.63 -20.21
N ASN A 13 6.50 -11.81 -20.63
CA ASN A 13 7.62 -11.03 -20.10
C ASN A 13 7.45 -9.53 -20.35
N GLN A 14 6.88 -9.15 -21.51
CA GLN A 14 6.59 -7.76 -21.81
C GLN A 14 5.50 -7.18 -20.89
N ARG A 15 4.40 -7.90 -20.67
CA ARG A 15 3.32 -7.47 -19.77
C ARG A 15 3.78 -7.37 -18.33
N THR A 16 4.60 -8.32 -17.86
CA THR A 16 5.18 -8.28 -16.52
C THR A 16 6.08 -7.06 -16.35
N ARG A 17 6.96 -6.78 -17.32
CA ARG A 17 7.84 -5.61 -17.29
C ARG A 17 7.05 -4.29 -17.27
N GLN A 18 6.00 -4.17 -18.07
CA GLN A 18 5.13 -3.00 -18.06
C GLN A 18 4.46 -2.78 -16.69
N LEU A 19 4.10 -3.87 -16.00
CA LEU A 19 3.54 -3.79 -14.67
C LEU A 19 4.59 -3.37 -13.63
N GLU A 20 5.80 -3.92 -13.70
CA GLU A 20 6.93 -3.52 -12.85
C GLU A 20 7.26 -2.04 -13.00
N GLU A 21 7.33 -1.54 -14.25
CA GLU A 21 7.55 -0.12 -14.55
C GLU A 21 6.48 0.76 -13.89
N ARG A 22 5.23 0.33 -13.86
CA ARG A 22 4.13 1.05 -13.20
C ARG A 22 4.16 0.95 -11.68
N ILE A 23 4.70 -0.12 -11.09
CA ILE A 23 4.78 -0.27 -9.63
C ILE A 23 5.93 0.57 -9.07
N ILE A 24 7.03 0.70 -9.84
CA ILE A 24 8.20 1.47 -9.43
C ILE A 24 7.99 2.98 -9.63
N ASP A 25 7.15 3.40 -10.60
CA ASP A 25 6.82 4.81 -10.80
C ASP A 25 6.03 5.38 -9.60
N ALA A 26 6.65 6.30 -8.85
CA ALA A 26 6.04 6.95 -7.69
C ALA A 26 4.79 7.80 -8.02
N ARG A 27 4.60 8.20 -9.29
CA ARG A 27 3.40 8.94 -9.72
C ARG A 27 2.27 8.02 -10.17
N SER A 28 2.54 6.73 -10.28
CA SER A 28 1.54 5.74 -10.64
C SER A 28 0.55 5.52 -9.49
N PRO A 29 -0.75 5.36 -9.79
CA PRO A 29 -1.75 5.04 -8.77
C PRO A 29 -1.58 3.64 -8.17
N ILE A 30 -0.74 2.79 -8.78
CA ILE A 30 -0.40 1.45 -8.29
C ILE A 30 1.07 1.36 -7.88
N SER A 31 1.66 2.48 -7.48
CA SER A 31 3.02 2.51 -6.93
C SER A 31 3.12 1.60 -5.70
N ILE A 32 4.34 1.21 -5.34
CA ILE A 32 4.60 0.43 -4.10
C ILE A 32 3.92 1.09 -2.90
N ASP A 33 4.02 2.42 -2.78
CA ASP A 33 3.46 3.12 -1.64
C ASP A 33 1.93 3.05 -1.60
N SER A 34 1.26 3.25 -2.74
CA SER A 34 -0.19 3.15 -2.86
C SER A 34 -0.70 1.73 -2.61
N LEU A 35 0.06 0.70 -3.00
CA LEU A 35 -0.28 -0.70 -2.72
C LEU A 35 -0.16 -1.02 -1.22
N LEU A 36 0.86 -0.49 -0.55
CA LEU A 36 1.02 -0.61 0.90
C LEU A 36 -0.08 0.16 1.65
N ASP A 37 -0.47 1.34 1.18
CA ASP A 37 -1.60 2.09 1.76
C ASP A 37 -2.91 1.30 1.62
N SER A 38 -3.12 0.66 0.48
CA SER A 38 -4.30 -0.16 0.20
C SER A 38 -4.41 -1.36 1.13
N ILE A 39 -3.32 -2.09 1.38
CA ILE A 39 -3.37 -3.25 2.29
C ILE A 39 -3.54 -2.83 3.75
N ILE A 40 -2.93 -1.71 4.16
CA ILE A 40 -3.13 -1.13 5.48
C ILE A 40 -4.60 -0.78 5.64
N ALA A 41 -5.16 0.06 4.76
CA ALA A 41 -6.56 0.46 4.81
C ALA A 41 -7.50 -0.75 4.88
N LEU A 42 -7.28 -1.76 4.04
CA LEU A 42 -8.10 -2.96 4.00
C LEU A 42 -8.05 -3.76 5.32
N VAL A 43 -6.89 -3.87 5.96
CA VAL A 43 -6.77 -4.57 7.26
C VAL A 43 -7.48 -3.78 8.37
N TYR A 44 -7.34 -2.46 8.40
CA TYR A 44 -8.02 -1.62 9.40
C TYR A 44 -9.54 -1.65 9.23
N ASP A 45 -10.04 -1.58 7.99
CA ASP A 45 -11.48 -1.67 7.71
C ASP A 45 -12.04 -3.08 8.01
N SER A 46 -11.20 -4.12 7.92
CA SER A 46 -11.59 -5.50 8.21
C SER A 46 -11.76 -5.80 9.70
N GLU A 47 -11.29 -4.93 10.61
CA GLU A 47 -11.39 -5.16 12.05
C GLU A 47 -12.85 -5.30 12.53
N GLY A 48 -13.76 -4.51 11.97
CA GLY A 48 -15.20 -4.61 12.26
C GLY A 48 -15.87 -5.86 11.68
N LEU A 49 -15.19 -6.56 10.75
CA LEU A 49 -15.74 -7.69 9.99
C LEU A 49 -15.21 -9.06 10.47
N LYS A 50 -14.48 -9.11 11.58
CA LYS A 50 -13.91 -10.34 12.18
C LYS A 50 -14.92 -11.47 12.46
N LYS A 51 -16.23 -11.18 12.49
CA LYS A 51 -17.27 -12.22 12.64
C LYS A 51 -17.36 -13.15 11.42
N THR A 52 -16.92 -12.69 10.25
CA THR A 52 -16.84 -13.50 9.04
C THR A 52 -15.48 -14.19 9.00
N LYS A 53 -15.47 -15.53 8.96
CA LYS A 53 -14.25 -16.36 8.99
C LYS A 53 -13.17 -15.91 7.99
N ASN A 54 -13.57 -15.50 6.78
CA ASN A 54 -12.62 -15.05 5.76
C ASN A 54 -11.89 -13.77 6.17
N PHE A 55 -12.62 -12.79 6.73
CA PHE A 55 -12.03 -11.55 7.22
C PHE A 55 -11.20 -11.77 8.48
N ASP A 56 -11.62 -12.65 9.38
CA ASP A 56 -10.81 -13.03 10.56
C ASP A 56 -9.48 -13.66 10.16
N THR A 57 -9.51 -14.59 9.19
CA THR A 57 -8.31 -15.24 8.65
C THR A 57 -7.40 -14.23 7.94
N PHE A 58 -7.98 -13.34 7.13
CA PHE A 58 -7.24 -12.28 6.44
C PHE A 58 -6.59 -11.32 7.43
N TYR A 59 -7.36 -10.79 8.38
CA TYR A 59 -6.90 -9.86 9.39
C TYR A 59 -5.77 -10.48 10.21
N SER A 60 -5.97 -11.69 10.74
CA SER A 60 -4.97 -12.38 11.56
C SER A 60 -3.66 -12.63 10.82
N LYS A 61 -3.72 -12.84 9.50
CA LYS A 61 -2.53 -13.05 8.66
C LYS A 61 -1.74 -11.77 8.42
N PHE A 62 -2.41 -10.65 8.14
CA PHE A 62 -1.75 -9.43 7.67
C PHE A 62 -1.57 -8.36 8.75
N TYR A 63 -2.27 -8.45 9.87
CA TYR A 63 -2.24 -7.43 10.93
C TYR A 63 -0.82 -7.12 11.41
N ALA A 64 -0.02 -8.14 11.74
CA ALA A 64 1.35 -7.96 12.19
C ALA A 64 2.23 -7.27 11.13
N SER A 65 2.10 -7.66 9.86
CA SER A 65 2.83 -7.03 8.74
C SER A 65 2.40 -5.59 8.52
N THR A 66 1.10 -5.29 8.55
CA THR A 66 0.63 -3.90 8.44
C THR A 66 1.10 -3.03 9.60
N ARG A 67 1.26 -3.61 10.80
CA ARG A 67 1.83 -2.91 11.95
C ARG A 67 3.30 -2.59 11.72
N ASP A 68 4.12 -3.56 11.29
CA ASP A 68 5.54 -3.36 10.99
C ASP A 68 5.75 -2.32 9.87
N ILE A 69 4.92 -2.35 8.81
CA ILE A 69 4.98 -1.32 7.75
C ILE A 69 4.70 0.07 8.32
N ARG A 70 3.68 0.22 9.17
CA ARG A 70 3.34 1.51 9.79
C ARG A 70 4.41 2.00 10.76
N GLU A 71 5.03 1.11 11.52
CA GLU A 71 6.10 1.43 12.48
C GLU A 71 7.40 1.86 11.79
N ARG A 72 7.67 1.36 10.58
CA ARG A 72 8.87 1.71 9.79
C ARG A 72 8.70 2.93 8.90
N ARG A 73 7.46 3.27 8.54
CA ARG A 73 7.16 4.46 7.76
C ARG A 73 7.18 5.69 8.63
N ILE A 74 7.38 6.84 7.98
CA ILE A 74 7.41 8.13 8.64
C ILE A 74 6.14 8.34 9.48
N ASN A 75 6.34 8.70 10.73
CA ASN A 75 5.28 8.95 11.70
C ASN A 75 5.39 10.39 12.19
N PHE A 76 4.27 10.95 12.65
CA PHE A 76 4.24 12.23 13.35
C PHE A 76 5.16 12.23 14.57
N ASP A 77 5.31 11.10 15.25
CA ASP A 77 6.21 10.95 16.40
C ASP A 77 7.71 11.10 16.04
N ASP A 78 8.06 11.07 14.75
CA ASP A 78 9.43 11.34 14.26
C ASP A 78 9.73 12.86 14.18
N PHE A 79 8.72 13.71 14.38
CA PHE A 79 8.83 15.16 14.30
C PHE A 79 8.63 15.82 15.67
N GLU A 80 9.38 16.88 15.92
CA GLU A 80 9.17 17.75 17.08
C GLU A 80 8.46 19.03 16.61
N THR A 81 7.28 19.31 17.16
CA THR A 81 6.58 20.58 16.91
C THR A 81 7.26 21.70 17.69
N ILE A 82 7.90 22.64 16.99
CA ILE A 82 8.51 23.84 17.57
C ILE A 82 7.42 24.87 17.84
N LYS A 83 6.54 25.11 16.85
CA LYS A 83 5.48 26.12 16.98
C LYS A 83 4.32 25.89 16.01
N ILE A 84 3.09 26.12 16.47
CA ILE A 84 1.92 26.20 15.58
C ILE A 84 1.90 27.57 14.89
N ILE A 85 1.90 27.57 13.55
CA ILE A 85 1.88 28.78 12.71
C ILE A 85 0.52 29.06 12.06
N GLY A 86 -0.40 28.10 12.08
CA GLY A 86 -1.75 28.28 11.53
C GLY A 86 -2.77 27.31 12.12
N ARG A 87 -4.05 27.71 12.13
CA ARG A 87 -5.19 26.88 12.54
C ARG A 87 -6.37 27.12 11.61
N GLY A 88 -7.07 26.05 11.24
CA GLY A 88 -8.26 26.10 10.39
C GLY A 88 -9.25 24.97 10.69
N ALA A 89 -10.30 24.87 9.88
CA ALA A 89 -11.36 23.87 10.06
C ALA A 89 -10.88 22.41 9.93
N PHE A 90 -9.76 22.19 9.22
CA PHE A 90 -9.23 20.85 8.93
C PHE A 90 -7.97 20.50 9.75
N GLY A 91 -7.53 21.37 10.67
CA GLY A 91 -6.39 21.08 11.53
C GLY A 91 -5.45 22.27 11.75
N THR A 92 -4.22 21.97 12.13
CA THR A 92 -3.14 22.93 12.41
C THR A 92 -2.00 22.78 11.41
N VAL A 93 -1.20 23.85 11.28
CA VAL A 93 0.06 23.84 10.56
C VAL A 93 1.17 24.13 11.57
N ASP A 94 2.12 23.20 11.63
CA ASP A 94 3.19 23.16 12.61
C ASP A 94 4.53 23.49 11.92
N LEU A 95 5.42 24.14 12.66
CA LEU A 95 6.83 24.39 12.34
C LEU A 95 7.70 23.50 13.21
#